data_AF-A0A2N9AXI1-F1
#
_entry.id   AF-A0A2N9AXI1-F1
#
_cell.length_a   1.000
_cell.length_b   1.000
_cell.length_c   1.000
_cell.angle_alpha   90.00
_cell.angle_beta   90.00
_cell.angle_gamma   90.00
#
_symmetry.space_group_name_H-M   'P 1'
#
loop_
_entity.id
_entity.type
_entity.pdbx_description
1 polymer ?
#
loop_
_entity_poly.entity_id
_entity_poly.type
_entity_poly.pdbx_seq_one_letter_code
_entity_poly.pdbx_strand_id
1 'polypeptide(L)'
;MYNPFAVAMLAFEAQRVVELRLVKMSWGGAAAQAEASRMVSEKISASIEASGSLMMGGSLDAVVARYREHVAENTKRLTSAA
;
A
#
# COMPACT_ATOMS: atom_id res chain seq x y z
N MET A 1 -19.25 4.38 10.71
CA MET A 1 -20.29 4.29 9.67
C MET A 1 -19.51 4.36 8.37
N TYR A 2 -19.52 3.29 7.57
CA TYR A 2 -18.62 3.15 6.42
C TYR A 2 -18.62 4.40 5.52
N ASN A 3 -17.45 5.01 5.31
CA ASN A 3 -17.29 6.14 4.42
C ASN A 3 -16.76 5.70 3.04
N PRO A 4 -17.61 5.59 2.01
CA PRO A 4 -17.19 5.14 0.68
C PRO A 4 -16.18 6.10 0.01
N PHE A 5 -16.19 7.40 0.37
CA PHE A 5 -15.24 8.36 -0.17
C PHE A 5 -13.81 8.11 0.33
N ALA A 6 -13.64 7.53 1.52
CA ALA A 6 -12.31 7.18 2.04
C ALA A 6 -11.66 6.06 1.21
N VAL A 7 -12.46 5.09 0.74
CA VAL A 7 -12.00 4.03 -0.17
C VAL A 7 -11.66 4.59 -1.55
N ALA A 8 -12.49 5.49 -2.08
CA ALA A 8 -12.19 6.17 -3.35
C ALA A 8 -10.89 6.98 -3.29
N MET A 9 -10.66 7.72 -2.19
CA MET A 9 -9.40 8.43 -1.95
C MET A 9 -8.21 7.48 -1.85
N LEU A 10 -8.34 6.36 -1.13
CA LEU A 10 -7.30 5.34 -1.06
C LEU A 10 -6.95 4.79 -2.46
N ALA A 11 -7.96 4.49 -3.28
CA ALA A 11 -7.75 4.00 -4.65
C ALA A 11 -7.02 5.01 -5.52
N PHE A 12 -7.32 6.30 -5.36
CA PHE A 12 -6.63 7.40 -6.05
C PHE A 12 -5.17 7.53 -5.58
N GLU A 13 -4.92 7.56 -4.27
CA GLU A 13 -3.57 7.64 -3.69
C GLU A 13 -2.70 6.44 -4.13
N ALA A 14 -3.30 5.25 -4.21
CA ALA A 14 -2.60 4.05 -4.64
C ALA A 14 -2.09 4.12 -6.08
N GLN A 15 -2.71 4.93 -6.97
CA GLN A 15 -2.24 5.08 -8.35
C GLN A 15 -0.80 5.59 -8.42
N ARG A 16 -0.41 6.50 -7.52
CA ARG A 16 0.96 7.04 -7.48
C ARG A 16 1.99 5.95 -7.14
N VAL A 17 1.65 5.06 -6.20
CA VAL A 17 2.50 3.90 -5.85
C VAL A 17 2.61 2.93 -7.02
N VAL A 18 1.50 2.67 -7.72
CA VAL A 18 1.48 1.80 -8.91
C VAL A 18 2.37 2.36 -10.01
N GLU A 19 2.22 3.64 -10.35
CA GLU A 19 3.04 4.33 -11.34
C GLU A 19 4.55 4.21 -11.03
N LEU A 20 4.97 4.57 -9.81
CA LEU A 20 6.37 4.50 -9.39
C LEU A 20 6.94 3.08 -9.47
N ARG A 21 6.13 2.07 -9.13
CA ARG A 21 6.53 0.66 -9.24
C ARG A 21 6.67 0.21 -10.67
N LEU A 22 5.76 0.62 -11.55
CA LEU A 22 5.86 0.32 -12.97
C LEU A 22 7.13 0.92 -13.57
N VAL A 23 7.47 2.16 -13.23
CA VAL A 23 8.74 2.78 -13.64
C VAL A 23 9.93 1.97 -13.13
N LYS A 24 9.97 1.66 -11.83
CA LYS A 24 11.08 0.88 -11.24
C LYS A 24 11.20 -0.53 -11.84
N MET A 25 10.08 -1.18 -12.13
CA MET A 25 10.05 -2.49 -12.78
C MET A 25 10.50 -2.42 -14.24
N SER A 26 10.19 -1.34 -14.95
CA SER A 26 10.59 -1.14 -16.35
C SER A 26 12.11 -1.07 -16.54
N TRP A 27 12.84 -0.60 -15.53
CA TRP A 27 14.31 -0.62 -15.52
C TRP A 27 14.91 -2.02 -15.29
N GLY A 28 14.13 -2.96 -14.72
CA GLY A 28 14.57 -4.32 -14.47
C GLY A 28 15.73 -4.45 -13.46
N GLY A 29 16.45 -5.57 -13.55
CA GLY A 29 17.60 -5.87 -12.69
C GLY A 29 17.24 -6.25 -11.24
N ALA A 30 18.27 -6.38 -10.40
CA ALA A 30 18.14 -6.83 -9.02
C ALA A 30 17.28 -5.88 -8.16
N ALA A 31 17.34 -4.57 -8.42
CA ALA A 31 16.53 -3.58 -7.71
C ALA A 31 15.02 -3.73 -7.99
N ALA A 32 14.64 -4.05 -9.24
CA ALA A 32 13.26 -4.33 -9.60
C ALA A 32 12.76 -5.63 -8.97
N GLN A 33 13.58 -6.69 -8.96
CA GLN A 33 13.24 -7.96 -8.30
C GLN A 33 13.07 -7.78 -6.78
N ALA A 34 13.96 -7.04 -6.14
CA ALA A 34 13.85 -6.71 -4.72
C ALA A 34 12.58 -5.92 -4.41
N GLU A 35 12.19 -4.98 -5.29
CA GLU A 35 10.92 -4.25 -5.17
C GLU A 35 9.72 -5.20 -5.31
N ALA A 36 9.73 -6.10 -6.30
CA ALA A 36 8.65 -7.06 -6.51
C ALA A 36 8.46 -7.98 -5.30
N SER A 37 9.55 -8.50 -4.72
CA SER A 37 9.49 -9.31 -3.50
C SER A 37 8.98 -8.52 -2.30
N ARG A 38 9.44 -7.26 -2.14
CA ARG A 38 8.97 -6.38 -1.07
C ARG A 38 7.46 -6.10 -1.17
N MET A 39 6.95 -5.89 -2.38
CA MET A 39 5.52 -5.68 -2.63
C MET A 39 4.64 -6.83 -2.14
N VAL A 40 5.15 -8.06 -2.16
CA VAL A 40 4.43 -9.23 -1.65
C VAL A 40 4.39 -9.19 -0.13
N SER A 41 5.55 -8.97 0.52
CA SER A 41 5.63 -8.86 1.97
C SER A 41 4.74 -7.74 2.52
N GLU A 42 4.69 -6.58 1.86
CA GLU A 42 3.81 -5.48 2.24
C GLU A 42 2.32 -5.87 2.18
N LYS A 43 1.89 -6.59 1.13
CA LYS A 43 0.50 -7.06 1.01
C LYS A 43 0.15 -8.06 2.10
N ILE A 44 1.05 -8.99 2.39
CA ILE A 44 0.87 -9.97 3.47
C ILE A 44 0.77 -9.27 4.81
N SER A 45 1.68 -8.35 5.13
CA SER A 45 1.67 -7.58 6.38
C SER A 45 0.38 -6.78 6.54
N ALA A 46 -0.04 -6.04 5.50
CA ALA A 46 -1.28 -5.25 5.54
C ALA A 46 -2.53 -6.14 5.68
N SER A 47 -2.52 -7.35 5.11
CA SER A 47 -3.62 -8.31 5.26
C SER A 47 -3.69 -8.87 6.68
N ILE A 48 -2.56 -9.19 7.29
CA ILE A 48 -2.47 -9.64 8.69
C ILE A 48 -2.95 -8.53 9.63
N GLU A 49 -2.47 -7.30 9.43
CA GLU A 49 -2.85 -6.14 10.24
C GLU A 49 -4.35 -5.82 10.14
N ALA A 50 -4.90 -5.84 8.92
CA ALA A 50 -6.32 -5.61 8.70
C ALA A 50 -7.17 -6.72 9.34
N SER A 51 -6.78 -7.99 9.15
CA SER A 51 -7.49 -9.14 9.74
C SER A 51 -7.45 -9.07 11.27
N GLY A 52 -6.29 -8.81 11.85
CA GLY A 52 -6.12 -8.64 13.29
C GLY A 52 -6.95 -7.48 13.85
N SER A 53 -6.95 -6.33 13.16
CA SER A 53 -7.78 -5.18 13.55
C SER A 53 -9.26 -5.54 13.57
N LEU A 54 -9.77 -6.23 12.53
CA LEU A 54 -11.17 -6.65 12.47
C LEU A 54 -11.51 -7.69 13.55
N MET A 55 -10.64 -8.68 13.79
CA MET A 55 -10.84 -9.68 14.84
C MET A 55 -10.90 -9.06 16.25
N MET A 56 -10.18 -7.96 16.48
CA MET A 56 -10.23 -7.20 17.73
C MET A 56 -11.39 -6.20 17.82
N GLY A 57 -12.35 -6.23 16.87
CA GLY A 57 -13.51 -5.35 16.86
C GLY A 57 -13.27 -3.98 16.21
N GLY A 58 -12.17 -3.82 15.46
CA GLY A 58 -11.88 -2.62 14.68
C GLY A 58 -12.85 -2.41 13.52
N SER A 59 -12.93 -1.18 13.03
CA SER A 59 -13.83 -0.80 11.94
C SER A 59 -13.17 -0.85 10.56
N LEU A 60 -13.98 -0.99 9.51
CA LEU A 60 -13.52 -0.85 8.13
C LEU A 60 -12.87 0.52 7.87
N ASP A 61 -13.39 1.58 8.47
CA ASP A 61 -12.81 2.94 8.32
C ASP A 61 -11.38 2.98 8.90
N ALA A 62 -11.12 2.30 10.03
CA ALA A 62 -9.79 2.19 10.61
C ALA A 62 -8.85 1.40 9.69
N VAL A 63 -9.33 0.29 9.10
CA VAL A 63 -8.54 -0.48 8.11
C VAL A 63 -8.17 0.39 6.91
N VAL A 64 -9.13 1.14 6.35
CA VAL A 64 -8.88 2.05 5.22
C VAL A 64 -7.88 3.14 5.60
N ALA A 65 -7.99 3.72 6.79
CA ALA A 65 -7.02 4.72 7.26
C ALA A 65 -5.60 4.15 7.33
N ARG A 66 -5.42 2.94 7.88
CA ARG A 66 -4.13 2.24 7.92
C ARG A 66 -3.59 1.93 6.52
N TYR A 67 -4.44 1.51 5.58
CA TYR A 67 -4.03 1.33 4.19
C TYR A 67 -3.55 2.62 3.52
N ARG A 68 -4.19 3.75 3.82
CA ARG A 68 -3.76 5.07 3.30
C ARG A 68 -2.40 5.47 3.85
N GLU A 69 -2.13 5.20 5.13
CA GLU A 69 -0.79 5.40 5.71
C GLU A 69 0.27 4.54 5.00
N HIS A 70 -0.02 3.25 4.78
CA HIS A 70 0.88 2.36 4.03
C HIS A 70 1.16 2.86 2.60
N VAL A 71 0.14 3.38 1.91
CA VAL A 71 0.28 3.97 0.57
C VAL A 71 1.14 5.25 0.61
N ALA A 72 0.96 6.10 1.61
CA ALA A 72 1.75 7.31 1.78
C ALA A 72 3.23 6.98 2.05
N GLU A 73 3.52 6.03 2.94
CA GLU A 73 4.88 5.58 3.23
C GLU A 73 5.54 4.90 2.03
N ASN A 74 4.79 4.08 1.29
CA ASN A 74 5.27 3.49 0.04
C ASN A 74 5.62 4.56 -1.00
N THR A 75 4.80 5.60 -1.13
CA THR A 75 5.06 6.71 -2.03
C THR A 75 6.36 7.40 -1.65
N LYS A 76 6.52 7.80 -0.37
CA LYS A 76 7.76 8.45 0.13
C LYS A 76 9.00 7.62 -0.18
N ARG A 77 8.97 6.32 0.16
CA ARG A 77 10.08 5.39 -0.07
C ARG A 77 10.43 5.24 -1.55
N LEU A 78 9.41 5.09 -2.40
CA LEU A 78 9.62 4.91 -3.83
C LEU A 78 10.17 6.19 -4.47
N THR A 79 9.73 7.37 -4.02
CA THR A 79 10.28 8.65 -4.48
C THR A 79 11.69 8.92 -3.99
N SER A 80 12.08 8.41 -2.80
CA SER A 80 13.45 8.55 -2.30
C SER A 80 14.42 7.51 -2.89
N ALA A 81 13.89 6.48 -3.55
CA ALA A 81 14.66 5.41 -4.17
C ALA A 81 14.72 5.51 -5.71
N ALA A 82 14.10 6.55 -6.27
CA ALA A 82 14.19 6.95 -7.67
C ALA A 82 15.32 7.95 -7.85
#